data_AF-A0A3P7E9U6-F1
#
_entry.id   AF-A0A3P7E9U6-F1
#
_cell.length_a   1.000
_cell.length_b   1.000
_cell.length_c   1.000
_cell.angle_alpha   90.00
_cell.angle_beta   90.00
_cell.angle_gamma   90.00
#
_symmetry.space_group_name_H-M   'P 1'
#
loop_
_entity.id
_entity.type
_entity.pdbx_description
1 polymer ?
#
loop_
_entity_poly.entity_id
_entity_poly.type
_entity_poly.pdbx_seq_one_letter_code
_entity_poly.pdbx_strand_id
1 'polypeptide(L)'
;MTNQVLSRTKNLDSDLTDAHNLTEDILDHLRVNMHYRAIVEPRNVRIYGIKEVKYRIAQNFRLLKIILITLKQILGCLFVVMIYTIFRDSVKMINNYLNDIDFDNVYLTSYFWHIDRKRKNEAKIFLHPLSKAEMRANNLMTPISPPTKAEIRASWLPLAKFTFLF
;
A
#
# COMPACT_ATOMS: atom_id res chain seq x y z
N MET A 1 14.32 105.98 -37.20
CA MET A 1 13.69 105.10 -36.20
C MET A 1 13.10 103.82 -36.80
N THR A 2 12.57 103.83 -38.03
CA THR A 2 11.95 102.66 -38.71
C THR A 2 12.88 101.45 -38.90
N ASN A 3 14.16 101.64 -39.26
CA ASN A 3 15.08 100.52 -39.51
C ASN A 3 15.37 99.67 -38.26
N GLN A 4 15.39 100.26 -37.07
CA GLN A 4 15.63 99.54 -35.81
C GLN A 4 14.41 98.72 -35.34
N VAL A 5 13.19 99.19 -35.64
CA VAL A 5 11.96 98.46 -35.31
C VAL A 5 11.81 97.25 -36.24
N LEU A 6 12.09 97.43 -37.54
CA LEU A 6 12.04 96.34 -38.51
C LEU A 6 13.09 95.25 -38.22
N SER A 7 14.32 95.62 -37.84
CA SER A 7 15.34 94.65 -37.45
C SER A 7 14.97 93.92 -36.15
N ARG A 8 14.45 94.61 -35.14
CA ARG A 8 13.93 93.95 -33.93
C ARG A 8 12.81 92.97 -34.22
N THR A 9 11.90 93.31 -35.14
CA THR A 9 10.78 92.42 -35.50
C THR A 9 11.28 91.17 -36.22
N LYS A 10 12.23 91.32 -37.16
CA LYS A 10 12.87 90.17 -37.82
C LYS A 10 13.61 89.27 -36.85
N ASN A 11 14.33 89.86 -35.88
CA ASN A 11 15.04 89.08 -34.86
C ASN A 11 14.07 88.34 -33.93
N LEU A 12 12.94 88.96 -33.58
CA LEU A 12 11.92 88.32 -32.73
C LEU A 12 11.30 87.10 -33.42
N ASP A 13 11.05 87.20 -34.74
CA ASP A 13 10.47 86.11 -35.52
C ASP A 13 11.45 84.93 -35.69
N SER A 14 12.75 85.22 -35.88
CA SER A 14 13.77 84.17 -35.87
C SER A 14 13.90 83.50 -34.50
N ASP A 15 13.93 84.29 -33.43
CA ASP A 15 14.04 83.75 -32.06
C ASP A 15 12.83 82.87 -31.70
N LEU A 16 11.62 83.25 -32.15
CA LEU A 16 10.41 82.46 -31.94
C LEU A 16 10.43 81.14 -32.73
N THR A 17 10.93 81.19 -33.96
CA THR A 17 11.09 80.01 -34.82
C THR A 17 12.12 79.04 -34.24
N ASP A 18 13.25 79.55 -33.75
CA ASP A 18 14.30 78.75 -33.11
C ASP A 18 13.81 78.12 -31.81
N ALA A 19 13.05 78.86 -31.00
CA ALA A 19 12.43 78.32 -29.78
C ALA A 19 11.42 77.20 -30.09
N HIS A 20 10.66 77.32 -31.19
CA HIS A 20 9.70 76.29 -31.60
C HIS A 20 10.41 75.01 -32.05
N ASN A 21 11.45 75.14 -32.90
CA ASN A 21 12.26 74.01 -33.36
C ASN A 21 12.97 73.30 -32.20
N LEU A 22 13.52 74.06 -31.24
CA LEU A 22 14.14 73.50 -30.03
C LEU A 22 13.13 72.71 -29.20
N THR A 23 11.89 73.21 -29.07
CA THR A 23 10.84 72.53 -28.30
C THR A 23 10.44 71.22 -28.96
N GLU A 24 10.35 71.19 -30.30
CA GLU A 24 10.04 69.97 -31.06
C GLU A 24 11.15 68.92 -30.92
N ASP A 25 12.42 69.34 -31.00
CA ASP A 25 13.59 68.47 -30.84
C ASP A 25 13.66 67.86 -29.42
N ILE A 26 13.42 68.67 -28.39
CA ILE A 26 13.34 68.21 -26.99
C ILE A 26 12.19 67.20 -26.83
N LEU A 27 11.03 67.45 -27.44
CA LEU A 27 9.87 66.56 -27.36
C LEU A 27 10.16 65.21 -28.03
N ASP A 28 10.81 65.22 -29.20
CA ASP A 28 11.16 64.00 -29.91
C ASP A 28 12.22 63.19 -29.14
N HIS A 29 13.24 63.86 -28.60
CA HIS A 29 14.22 63.23 -27.72
C HIS A 29 13.59 62.64 -26.45
N LEU A 30 12.59 63.32 -25.85
CA LEU A 30 11.88 62.80 -24.68
C LEU A 30 11.01 61.58 -25.04
N ARG A 31 10.38 61.55 -26.22
CA ARG A 31 9.57 60.41 -26.68
C ARG A 31 10.41 59.15 -26.87
N VAL A 32 11.61 59.29 -27.44
CA VAL A 32 12.54 58.15 -27.60
C VAL A 32 13.11 57.69 -26.26
N ASN A 33 13.32 58.61 -25.31
CA ASN A 33 13.93 58.28 -24.02
C ASN A 33 12.95 57.72 -22.98
N MET A 34 11.65 58.04 -23.03
CA MET A 34 10.65 57.47 -22.11
C MET A 34 10.20 56.05 -22.50
N HIS A 35 11.15 55.13 -22.64
CA HIS A 35 10.85 53.71 -22.55
C HIS A 35 10.70 53.32 -21.07
N TYR A 36 9.52 53.49 -20.47
CA TYR A 36 9.29 52.92 -19.14
C TYR A 36 9.28 51.39 -19.26
N ARG A 37 10.28 50.73 -18.68
CA ARG A 37 10.30 49.27 -18.58
C ARG A 37 9.64 48.89 -17.27
N ALA A 38 8.36 48.53 -17.31
CA ALA A 38 7.69 47.94 -16.15
C ALA A 38 8.42 46.64 -15.77
N ILE A 39 9.23 46.68 -14.71
CA ILE A 39 9.87 45.49 -14.15
C ILE A 39 8.79 44.76 -13.36
N VAL A 40 8.08 43.84 -14.01
CA VAL A 40 7.28 42.87 -13.28
C VAL A 40 8.25 41.95 -12.53
N GLU A 41 8.13 41.88 -11.22
CA GLU A 41 8.89 40.93 -10.41
C GLU A 41 8.62 39.50 -10.93
N PRO A 42 9.65 38.67 -11.21
CA PRO A 42 9.40 37.31 -11.62
C PRO A 42 8.75 36.59 -10.44
N ARG A 43 7.50 36.14 -10.62
CA ARG A 43 6.85 35.23 -9.66
C ARG A 43 7.81 34.06 -9.42
N ASN A 44 8.24 33.87 -8.17
CA ASN A 44 9.02 32.70 -7.74
C ASN A 44 8.15 31.43 -7.80
N VAL A 45 7.65 31.09 -8.97
CA VAL A 45 7.22 29.73 -9.26
C VAL A 45 8.49 28.89 -9.25
N ARG A 46 8.52 27.85 -8.40
CA ARG A 46 9.52 26.77 -8.53
C ARG A 46 9.23 26.09 -9.87
N ILE A 47 9.69 26.67 -10.97
CA ILE A 47 9.65 26.07 -12.29
C ILE A 47 10.72 25.00 -12.25
N TYR A 48 10.33 23.81 -11.81
CA TYR A 48 11.17 22.64 -11.97
C TYR A 48 11.44 22.49 -13.47
N GLY A 49 12.71 22.48 -13.85
CA GLY A 49 13.06 22.18 -15.24
C GLY A 49 12.46 20.84 -15.63
N ILE A 50 11.93 20.72 -16.85
CA ILE A 50 11.34 19.45 -17.36
C ILE A 50 12.32 18.28 -17.16
N LYS A 51 13.63 18.55 -17.26
CA LYS A 51 14.71 17.59 -16.98
C LYS A 51 14.72 17.11 -15.52
N GLU A 52 14.57 18.00 -14.56
CA GLU A 52 14.53 17.66 -13.13
C GLU A 52 13.29 16.85 -12.78
N VAL A 53 12.13 17.22 -13.32
CA VAL A 53 10.87 16.49 -13.14
C VAL A 53 11.00 15.07 -13.68
N LYS A 54 11.54 14.91 -14.91
CA LYS A 54 11.82 13.60 -15.50
C LYS A 54 12.77 12.77 -14.64
N TYR A 55 13.85 13.37 -14.13
CA TYR A 55 14.80 12.69 -13.25
C TYR A 55 14.14 12.19 -11.96
N ARG A 56 13.35 13.05 -11.29
CA ARG A 56 12.64 12.68 -10.05
C ARG A 56 11.62 11.57 -10.29
N ILE A 57 10.85 11.64 -11.37
CA ILE A 57 9.90 10.60 -11.76
C ILE A 57 10.64 9.28 -12.00
N ALA A 58 11.73 9.30 -12.78
CA ALA A 58 12.52 8.10 -13.06
C ALA A 58 13.14 7.50 -11.78
N GLN A 59 13.60 8.34 -10.85
CA GLN A 59 14.11 7.90 -9.55
C GLN A 59 13.02 7.27 -8.69
N ASN A 60 11.83 7.88 -8.61
CA ASN A 60 10.70 7.33 -7.87
C ASN A 60 10.27 5.97 -8.43
N PHE A 61 10.20 5.81 -9.76
CA PHE A 61 9.93 4.52 -10.38
C PHE A 61 11.01 3.48 -10.08
N ARG A 62 12.28 3.89 -10.03
CA ARG A 62 13.37 2.98 -9.64
C ARG A 62 13.22 2.51 -8.20
N LEU A 63 12.91 3.40 -7.26
CA LEU A 63 12.67 3.06 -5.86
C LEU A 63 11.46 2.12 -5.72
N LEU A 64 10.34 2.46 -6.37
CA LEU A 64 9.14 1.60 -6.40
C LEU A 64 9.49 0.20 -6.94
N LYS A 65 10.24 0.11 -8.03
CA LYS A 65 10.66 -1.17 -8.61
C LYS A 65 11.50 -1.99 -7.63
N ILE A 66 12.45 -1.37 -6.92
CA ILE A 66 13.26 -2.06 -5.91
C ILE A 66 12.36 -2.58 -4.78
N ILE A 67 11.45 -1.76 -4.27
CA ILE A 67 10.50 -2.14 -3.22
C ILE A 67 9.62 -3.32 -3.67
N LEU A 68 9.12 -3.30 -4.89
CA LEU A 68 8.29 -4.39 -5.41
C LEU A 68 9.08 -5.70 -5.59
N ILE A 69 10.35 -5.61 -6.01
CA ILE A 69 11.22 -6.78 -6.13
C ILE A 69 11.55 -7.36 -4.76
N THR A 70 11.89 -6.53 -3.77
CA THR A 70 12.16 -7.00 -2.41
C THR A 70 10.91 -7.58 -1.76
N LEU A 71 9.75 -6.94 -1.93
CA LEU A 71 8.47 -7.45 -1.46
C LEU A 71 8.14 -8.82 -2.07
N LYS A 72 8.33 -8.97 -3.39
CA LYS A 72 8.15 -10.27 -4.07
C LYS A 72 9.05 -11.35 -3.48
N GLN A 73 10.32 -11.03 -3.20
CA GLN A 73 11.26 -11.97 -2.61
C GLN A 73 10.86 -12.38 -1.18
N ILE A 74 10.39 -11.42 -0.37
CA ILE A 74 9.89 -11.66 0.98
C ILE A 74 8.66 -12.57 0.93
N LEU A 75 7.69 -12.28 0.06
CA LEU A 75 6.50 -13.12 -0.12
C LEU A 75 6.87 -14.54 -0.58
N GLY A 76 7.86 -14.67 -1.48
CA GLY A 76 8.37 -15.97 -1.90
C GLY A 76 8.98 -16.77 -0.75
N CYS A 77 9.75 -16.11 0.12
CA CYS A 77 10.31 -16.72 1.33
C CYS A 77 9.21 -17.16 2.31
N LEU A 78 8.25 -16.27 2.60
CA LEU A 78 7.10 -16.58 3.47
C LEU A 78 6.28 -17.76 2.93
N PHE A 79 6.13 -17.87 1.61
CA PHE A 79 5.44 -19.00 0.99
C PHE A 79 6.16 -20.33 1.24
N VAL A 80 7.49 -20.37 1.09
CA VAL A 80 8.28 -21.58 1.38
C VAL A 80 8.18 -21.95 2.86
N VAL A 81 8.27 -20.97 3.77
CA VAL A 81 8.09 -21.19 5.21
C VAL A 81 6.70 -21.75 5.51
N MET A 82 5.64 -21.23 4.87
CA MET A 82 4.27 -21.71 5.02
C MET A 82 4.12 -23.17 4.59
N ILE A 83 4.68 -23.56 3.43
CA ILE A 83 4.63 -24.95 2.97
C ILE A 83 5.38 -25.86 3.96
N TYR A 84 6.54 -25.41 4.44
CA TYR A 84 7.33 -26.15 5.43
C TYR A 84 6.57 -26.33 6.75
N THR A 85 5.92 -25.29 7.29
CA THR A 85 5.17 -25.40 8.55
C THR A 85 3.97 -26.33 8.40
N ILE A 86 3.20 -26.22 7.31
CA ILE A 86 2.07 -27.12 7.03
C ILE A 86 2.55 -28.58 6.93
N PHE A 87 3.65 -28.83 6.21
CA PHE A 87 4.19 -30.17 6.06
C PHE A 87 4.67 -30.74 7.41
N ARG A 88 5.41 -29.93 8.19
CA ARG A 88 5.89 -30.31 9.53
C ARG A 88 4.74 -30.68 10.47
N ASP A 89 3.69 -29.86 10.49
CA ASP A 89 2.52 -30.08 11.34
C ASP A 89 1.75 -31.33 10.89
N SER A 90 1.65 -31.57 9.57
CA SER A 90 1.02 -32.77 9.01
C SER A 90 1.77 -34.05 9.39
N VAL A 91 3.10 -34.06 9.27
CA VAL A 91 3.94 -35.21 9.68
C VAL A 91 3.82 -35.47 11.18
N LYS A 92 3.81 -34.41 12.00
CA LYS A 92 3.61 -34.52 13.44
C LYS A 92 2.24 -35.14 13.76
N MET A 93 1.18 -34.69 13.09
CA MET A 93 -0.16 -35.25 13.25
C MET A 93 -0.22 -36.73 12.88
N ILE A 94 0.38 -37.14 11.74
CA ILE A 94 0.43 -38.54 11.31
C ILE A 94 1.20 -39.40 12.32
N ASN A 95 2.36 -38.91 12.80
CA ASN A 95 3.14 -39.65 13.79
C ASN A 95 2.39 -39.83 15.10
N ASN A 96 1.66 -38.82 15.56
CA ASN A 96 0.83 -38.96 16.76
C ASN A 96 -0.30 -39.96 16.51
N TYR A 97 -0.97 -39.89 15.35
CA TYR A 97 -2.04 -40.84 15.00
C TYR A 97 -1.57 -42.30 14.92
N LEU A 98 -0.32 -42.55 14.54
CA LEU A 98 0.24 -43.91 14.46
C LEU A 98 0.75 -44.45 15.81
N ASN A 99 1.21 -43.58 16.72
CA ASN A 99 1.90 -44.00 17.94
C ASN A 99 1.09 -43.78 19.22
N ASP A 100 0.06 -42.93 19.17
CA ASP A 100 -0.77 -42.60 20.32
C ASP A 100 -2.22 -42.99 20.01
N ILE A 101 -2.69 -44.05 20.70
CA ILE A 101 -4.03 -44.60 20.52
C ILE A 101 -5.13 -43.64 21.02
N ASP A 102 -4.76 -42.71 21.89
CA ASP A 102 -5.64 -41.70 22.47
C ASP A 102 -5.50 -40.35 21.74
N PHE A 103 -4.78 -40.30 20.61
CA PHE A 103 -4.56 -39.05 19.88
C PHE A 103 -5.86 -38.49 19.29
N ASP A 104 -6.17 -37.25 19.68
CA ASP A 104 -7.34 -36.44 19.34
C ASP A 104 -8.70 -37.02 19.75
N ASN A 105 -9.04 -38.27 19.41
CA ASN A 105 -10.36 -38.86 19.72
C ASN A 105 -10.31 -40.39 19.89
N VAL A 106 -11.11 -40.92 20.83
CA VAL A 106 -11.32 -42.37 20.96
C VAL A 106 -12.47 -42.80 20.04
N TYR A 107 -12.14 -43.44 18.92
CA TYR A 107 -13.13 -43.85 17.94
C TYR A 107 -13.80 -45.17 18.31
N LEU A 108 -15.13 -45.16 18.43
CA LEU A 108 -15.94 -46.37 18.55
C LEU A 108 -16.17 -46.96 17.15
N THR A 109 -15.32 -47.89 16.75
CA THR A 109 -15.41 -48.55 15.44
C THR A 109 -16.55 -49.57 15.38
N SER A 110 -16.99 -49.94 14.18
CA SER A 110 -17.94 -51.04 13.99
C SER A 110 -17.44 -52.36 14.59
N TYR A 111 -16.12 -52.56 14.65
CA TYR A 111 -15.49 -53.72 15.26
C TYR A 111 -15.62 -53.72 16.79
N PHE A 112 -15.46 -52.57 17.45
CA PHE A 112 -15.74 -52.41 18.87
C PHE A 112 -17.18 -52.85 19.21
N TRP A 113 -18.16 -52.38 18.44
CA TRP A 113 -19.56 -52.76 18.63
C TRP A 113 -19.86 -54.23 18.31
N HIS A 114 -19.09 -54.86 17.41
CA HIS A 114 -19.17 -56.29 17.19
C HIS A 114 -18.74 -57.07 18.44
N ILE A 115 -17.61 -56.68 19.06
CA ILE A 115 -17.15 -57.27 20.32
C ILE A 115 -18.14 -57.03 21.45
N ASP A 116 -18.65 -55.81 21.59
CA ASP A 116 -19.61 -55.45 22.65
C ASP A 116 -20.89 -56.31 22.57
N ARG A 117 -21.42 -56.52 21.37
CA ARG A 117 -22.55 -57.45 21.15
C ARG A 117 -22.21 -58.89 21.50
N LYS A 118 -21.01 -59.35 21.15
CA LYS A 118 -20.54 -60.69 21.54
C LYS A 118 -20.49 -60.83 23.07
N ARG A 119 -19.98 -59.82 23.79
CA ARG A 119 -19.94 -59.81 25.26
C ARG A 119 -21.33 -59.85 25.88
N LYS A 120 -22.28 -59.10 25.31
CA LYS A 120 -23.68 -59.12 25.73
C LYS A 120 -24.28 -60.53 25.61
N ASN A 121 -24.01 -61.24 24.51
CA ASN A 121 -24.50 -62.61 24.30
C ASN A 121 -23.85 -63.62 25.26
N GLU A 122 -22.61 -63.37 25.68
CA GLU A 122 -21.89 -64.18 26.66
C GLU A 122 -22.21 -63.79 28.13
N ALA A 123 -23.24 -62.97 28.36
CA ALA A 123 -23.62 -62.43 29.67
C ALA A 123 -22.46 -61.73 30.42
N LYS A 124 -21.51 -61.16 29.67
CA LYS A 124 -20.41 -60.34 30.20
C LYS A 124 -20.83 -58.86 30.21
N ILE A 125 -20.08 -58.06 30.95
CA ILE A 125 -20.24 -56.59 30.96
C ILE A 125 -20.08 -56.06 29.52
N PHE A 126 -21.05 -55.24 29.10
CA PHE A 126 -21.14 -54.58 27.79
C PHE A 126 -21.50 -53.10 28.00
N LEU A 127 -21.19 -52.25 27.02
CA LEU A 127 -21.33 -50.79 27.12
C LEU A 127 -22.64 -50.26 26.52
N HIS A 128 -23.23 -50.93 25.53
CA HIS A 128 -24.43 -50.41 24.85
C HIS A 128 -25.70 -50.44 25.73
N PRO A 129 -26.56 -49.41 25.78
CA PRO A 129 -26.45 -48.12 25.11
C PRO A 129 -25.60 -47.11 25.91
N LEU A 130 -24.80 -46.31 25.20
CA LEU A 130 -24.08 -45.18 25.79
C LEU A 130 -24.99 -43.96 25.93
N SER A 131 -24.95 -43.33 27.10
CA SER A 131 -25.57 -42.02 27.31
C SER A 131 -24.77 -40.92 26.62
N LYS A 132 -25.46 -39.86 26.18
CA LYS A 132 -24.81 -38.65 25.62
C LYS A 132 -23.81 -38.01 26.60
N ALA A 133 -24.04 -38.15 27.91
CA ALA A 133 -23.14 -37.64 28.94
C ALA A 133 -21.83 -38.43 28.99
N GLU A 134 -21.90 -39.77 28.92
CA GLU A 134 -20.74 -40.66 28.92
C GLU A 134 -19.90 -40.47 27.65
N MET A 135 -20.56 -40.31 26.50
CA MET A 135 -19.89 -40.00 25.23
C MET A 135 -19.09 -38.71 25.32
N ARG A 136 -19.67 -37.67 25.93
CA ARG A 136 -18.99 -36.38 26.10
C ARG A 136 -17.86 -36.45 27.13
N ALA A 137 -18.05 -37.18 28.23
CA ALA A 137 -17.06 -37.30 29.28
C ALA A 137 -15.78 -38.03 28.81
N ASN A 138 -15.91 -38.99 27.89
CA ASN A 138 -14.82 -39.81 27.39
C ASN A 138 -14.36 -39.44 25.97
N ASN A 139 -14.81 -38.29 25.42
CA ASN A 139 -14.50 -37.85 24.04
C ASN A 139 -14.73 -38.94 22.97
N LEU A 140 -15.81 -39.72 23.10
CA LEU A 140 -16.11 -40.82 22.18
C LEU A 140 -16.68 -40.28 20.87
N MET A 141 -16.08 -40.66 19.75
CA MET A 141 -16.53 -40.25 18.42
C MET A 141 -16.78 -41.44 17.49
N THR A 142 -17.65 -41.23 16.51
CA THR A 142 -17.75 -42.12 15.35
C THR A 142 -16.68 -41.73 14.32
N PRO A 143 -16.04 -42.69 13.64
CA PRO A 143 -15.02 -42.40 12.61
C PRO A 143 -15.48 -41.42 11.53
N ILE A 144 -16.78 -41.42 11.23
CA ILE A 144 -17.43 -40.51 10.29
C ILE A 144 -18.30 -39.57 11.13
N SER A 145 -17.69 -38.59 11.78
CA SER A 145 -18.38 -37.51 12.49
C SER A 145 -17.95 -36.15 11.93
N PRO A 146 -18.82 -35.13 12.01
CA PRO A 146 -18.41 -33.77 11.66
C PRO A 146 -17.33 -33.26 12.63
N PRO A 147 -16.46 -32.35 12.19
CA PRO A 147 -15.35 -31.87 12.99
C PRO A 147 -15.81 -31.11 14.25
N THR A 148 -15.07 -31.27 15.33
CA THR A 148 -15.36 -30.66 16.63
C THR A 148 -15.03 -29.17 16.62
N LYS A 149 -15.70 -28.37 17.46
CA LYS A 149 -15.37 -26.94 17.63
C LYS A 149 -13.90 -26.70 18.02
N ALA A 150 -13.27 -27.66 18.68
CA ALA A 150 -11.84 -27.63 19.00
C ALA A 150 -11.00 -27.78 17.73
N GLU A 151 -11.28 -28.80 16.91
CA GLU A 151 -10.63 -29.06 15.62
C GLU A 151 -10.82 -27.87 14.66
N ILE A 152 -12.04 -27.34 14.53
CA ILE A 152 -12.33 -26.16 13.68
C ILE A 152 -11.51 -24.95 14.12
N ARG A 153 -11.42 -24.69 15.44
CA ARG A 153 -10.57 -23.61 15.97
C ARG A 153 -9.10 -23.89 15.68
N ALA A 154 -8.64 -25.12 15.87
CA ALA A 154 -7.27 -25.51 15.59
C ALA A 154 -6.91 -25.37 14.12
N SER A 155 -7.83 -25.62 13.18
CA SER A 155 -7.64 -25.40 11.75
C SER A 155 -7.52 -23.92 11.37
N TRP A 156 -8.19 -23.02 12.11
CA TRP A 156 -8.09 -21.57 11.88
C TRP A 156 -6.83 -20.95 12.49
N LEU A 157 -6.28 -21.53 13.56
CA LEU A 157 -5.06 -21.04 14.22
C LEU A 157 -3.84 -20.89 13.30
N PRO A 158 -3.50 -21.82 12.38
CA PRO A 158 -2.36 -21.61 11.48
C PRO A 158 -2.58 -20.42 10.54
N LEU A 159 -3.79 -20.21 10.04
CA LEU A 159 -4.14 -19.05 9.20
C LEU A 159 -4.09 -17.74 10.01
N ALA A 160 -4.65 -17.73 11.21
CA ALA A 160 -4.65 -16.55 12.08
C ALA A 160 -3.25 -16.23 12.64
N LYS A 161 -2.45 -17.24 13.00
CA LYS A 161 -1.04 -17.02 13.39
C LYS A 161 -0.25 -16.40 12.25
N PHE A 162 -0.52 -16.76 11.00
CA PHE A 162 0.14 -16.15 9.85
C PHE A 162 -0.18 -14.66 9.72
N THR A 163 -1.41 -14.23 9.99
CA THR A 163 -1.82 -12.82 9.87
C THR A 163 -1.40 -11.93 11.04
N PHE A 164 -1.17 -12.50 12.23
CA PHE A 164 -0.96 -11.72 13.46
C PHE A 164 0.43 -11.90 14.10
N LEU A 165 1.21 -12.93 13.72
CA LEU A 165 2.54 -13.18 14.31
C LEU A 165 3.69 -12.54 13.50
N PHE A 166 3.42 -11.94 12.35
CA PHE A 166 4.37 -11.19 11.51
C PHE A 166 3.66 -10.00 10.84
#